data_AF-A0A6J6MBQ0-F1
#
_entry.id   AF-A0A6J6MBQ0-F1
#
_cell.length_a   1.000
_cell.length_b   1.000
_cell.length_c   1.000
_cell.angle_alpha   90.00
_cell.angle_beta   90.00
_cell.angle_gamma   90.00
#
_symmetry.space_group_name_H-M   'P 1'
#
loop_
_entity.id
_entity.type
_entity.pdbx_description
1 polymer ?
#
loop_
_entity_poly.entity_id
_entity_poly.type
_entity_poly.pdbx_seq_one_letter_code
_entity_poly.pdbx_strand_id
1 'polypeptide(L)'
;MLSEMRDTMGIIMAWQGNDPSNFTEDQFMQAIDALRTQIDNGQIRSVEGNSYMSDMESGNVVAVIGWSGDVIQLGSDFGIAMPESGGTLWTDNMLIPPLVSHKKNAEKLMNYYYDPEVAAKISAFVQYISPVKGAQEAMQKVDPALVDNQWIFPTAETLNKSYVFMTLTPEQDLKYQREFQKAIGN
;
A
#
# COMPACT_ATOMS: atom_id res chain seq x y z
N MET A 1 1.34 9.67 -8.72
CA MET A 1 2.11 8.70 -7.90
C MET A 1 1.90 9.04 -6.42
N LEU A 2 2.29 8.15 -5.50
CA LEU A 2 2.24 8.40 -4.06
C LEU A 2 3.46 9.18 -3.55
N SER A 3 3.28 10.06 -2.57
CA SER A 3 4.37 10.73 -1.85
C SER A 3 5.12 9.82 -0.87
N GLU A 4 4.60 8.61 -0.65
CA GLU A 4 5.20 7.56 0.14
C GLU A 4 6.30 6.88 -0.68
N MET A 5 7.55 7.24 -0.36
CA MET A 5 8.73 6.81 -1.11
C MET A 5 8.77 5.30 -1.33
N ARG A 6 8.53 4.49 -0.29
CA ARG A 6 8.65 3.02 -0.39
C ARG A 6 7.64 2.43 -1.37
N ASP A 7 6.42 2.98 -1.42
CA ASP A 7 5.36 2.49 -2.30
C ASP A 7 5.66 2.84 -3.76
N THR A 8 5.96 4.12 -4.03
CA THR A 8 6.27 4.59 -5.38
C THR A 8 7.56 3.97 -5.91
N MET A 9 8.63 3.99 -5.11
CA MET A 9 9.93 3.45 -5.54
C MET A 9 9.90 1.93 -5.69
N GLY A 10 9.17 1.22 -4.82
CA GLY A 10 9.00 -0.22 -4.92
C GLY A 10 8.37 -0.64 -6.26
N ILE A 11 7.30 0.04 -6.67
CA ILE A 11 6.63 -0.24 -7.96
C ILE A 11 7.54 0.09 -9.14
N ILE A 12 8.27 1.22 -9.10
CA ILE A 12 9.20 1.60 -10.19
C ILE A 12 10.34 0.59 -10.32
N MET A 13 10.91 0.15 -9.20
CA MET A 13 11.97 -0.87 -9.21
C MET A 13 11.47 -2.20 -9.78
N ALA A 14 10.28 -2.64 -9.36
CA ALA A 14 9.65 -3.84 -9.90
C ALA A 14 9.42 -3.73 -11.42
N TRP A 15 8.93 -2.57 -11.89
CA TRP A 15 8.77 -2.29 -13.32
C TRP A 15 10.10 -2.35 -14.10
N GLN A 16 11.21 -1.95 -13.49
CA GLN A 16 12.56 -2.08 -14.06
C GLN A 16 13.14 -3.50 -13.97
N GLY A 17 12.41 -4.46 -13.38
CA GLY A 17 12.85 -5.84 -13.20
C GLY A 17 13.77 -6.07 -11.98
N ASN A 18 13.88 -5.09 -11.08
CA ASN A 18 14.60 -5.21 -9.81
C ASN A 18 13.66 -5.74 -8.71
N ASP A 19 14.21 -6.45 -7.72
CA ASP A 19 13.44 -6.93 -6.55
C ASP A 19 13.35 -5.83 -5.47
N PRO A 20 12.16 -5.27 -5.18
CA PRO A 20 11.99 -4.27 -4.12
C PRO A 20 12.33 -4.76 -2.71
N SER A 21 12.41 -6.08 -2.53
CA SER A 21 12.72 -6.74 -1.26
C SER A 21 14.23 -6.91 -1.04
N ASN A 22 15.04 -6.69 -2.09
CA ASN A 22 16.49 -6.80 -2.04
C ASN A 22 17.15 -6.07 -3.22
N PHE A 23 17.49 -4.80 -3.02
CA PHE A 23 18.11 -3.97 -4.05
C PHE A 23 19.40 -3.29 -3.55
N THR A 24 20.24 -2.89 -4.51
CA THR A 24 21.43 -2.08 -4.28
C THR A 24 21.10 -0.59 -4.36
N GLU A 25 21.99 0.25 -3.83
CA GLU A 25 21.87 1.69 -3.98
C GLU A 25 21.78 2.13 -5.45
N ASP A 26 22.58 1.52 -6.33
CA ASP A 26 22.57 1.86 -7.76
C ASP A 26 21.20 1.56 -8.39
N GLN A 27 20.56 0.45 -8.03
CA GLN A 27 19.21 0.11 -8.49
C GLN A 27 18.17 1.13 -7.98
N PHE A 28 18.30 1.56 -6.72
CA PHE A 28 17.42 2.59 -6.18
C PHE A 28 17.60 3.94 -6.91
N MET A 29 18.83 4.35 -7.18
CA MET A 29 19.12 5.60 -7.88
C MET A 29 18.66 5.55 -9.35
N GLN A 30 18.76 4.40 -10.02
CA GLN A 30 18.18 4.21 -11.35
C GLN A 30 16.65 4.37 -11.37
N ALA A 31 15.97 3.92 -10.30
CA ALA A 31 14.54 4.15 -10.15
C ALA A 31 14.23 5.65 -9.92
N ILE A 32 15.09 6.37 -9.18
CA ILE A 32 14.96 7.83 -8.98
C ILE A 32 15.06 8.56 -10.32
N ASP A 33 16.05 8.22 -11.14
CA ASP A 33 16.24 8.84 -12.45
C ASP A 33 15.07 8.54 -13.40
N ALA A 34 14.51 7.33 -13.32
CA ALA A 34 13.30 6.99 -14.07
C ALA A 34 12.09 7.79 -13.59
N LEU A 35 11.88 7.94 -12.28
CA LEU A 35 10.82 8.79 -11.72
C LEU A 35 10.94 10.23 -12.25
N ARG A 36 12.13 10.83 -12.17
CA ARG A 36 12.40 12.17 -12.68
C ARG A 36 12.08 12.28 -14.17
N THR A 37 12.56 11.33 -14.96
CA THR A 37 12.32 11.30 -16.41
C THR A 37 10.82 11.29 -16.74
N GLN A 38 10.02 10.50 -16.00
CA GLN A 38 8.57 10.41 -16.21
C GLN A 38 7.80 11.62 -15.69
N ILE A 39 8.34 12.36 -14.72
CA ILE A 39 7.80 13.66 -14.31
C ILE A 39 8.12 14.71 -15.39
N ASP A 40 9.38 14.82 -15.78
CA ASP A 40 9.88 15.81 -16.74
C ASP A 40 9.22 15.69 -18.12
N ASN A 41 8.89 14.47 -18.54
CA ASN A 41 8.20 14.22 -19.81
C ASN A 41 6.67 14.37 -19.73
N GLY A 42 6.11 14.64 -18.54
CA GLY A 42 4.69 14.84 -18.30
C GLY A 42 3.84 13.58 -18.17
N GLN A 43 4.43 12.37 -18.21
CA GLN A 43 3.70 11.12 -18.00
C GLN A 43 3.17 11.01 -16.56
N ILE A 44 3.95 11.47 -15.58
CA ILE A 44 3.53 11.61 -14.19
C ILE A 44 3.12 13.06 -13.97
N ARG A 45 1.80 13.28 -13.91
CA ARG A 45 1.22 14.60 -13.67
C ARG A 45 1.58 15.16 -12.28
N SER A 46 1.47 14.32 -11.26
CA SER A 46 1.69 14.73 -9.87
C SER A 46 2.15 13.56 -8.99
N VAL A 47 2.81 13.90 -7.88
CA VAL A 47 3.14 12.99 -6.78
C VAL A 47 2.52 13.54 -5.51
N GLU A 48 1.55 12.81 -4.97
CA GLU A 48 0.66 13.29 -3.92
C GLU A 48 0.49 12.22 -2.84
N GLY A 49 0.15 12.63 -1.62
CA GLY A 49 -0.38 11.71 -0.61
C GLY A 49 -1.86 11.43 -0.91
N ASN A 50 -2.72 11.53 0.10
CA ASN A 50 -4.18 11.25 0.00
C ASN A 50 -5.01 12.09 -1.01
N SER A 51 -4.41 13.02 -1.79
CA SER A 51 -5.14 13.92 -2.68
C SER A 51 -5.46 13.34 -4.07
N TYR A 52 -4.86 12.20 -4.42
CA TYR A 52 -5.02 11.55 -5.73
C TYR A 52 -6.46 11.16 -6.06
N MET A 53 -7.33 10.95 -5.05
CA MET A 53 -8.74 10.61 -5.28
C MET A 53 -9.48 11.72 -6.03
N SER A 54 -9.26 12.98 -5.66
CA SER A 54 -9.89 14.14 -6.30
C SER A 54 -9.49 14.32 -7.77
N ASP A 55 -8.24 13.97 -8.09
CA ASP A 55 -7.72 13.99 -9.46
C ASP A 55 -8.33 12.87 -10.32
N MET A 56 -8.60 11.70 -9.73
CA MET A 56 -9.31 10.60 -10.40
C MET A 56 -10.78 10.99 -10.67
N GLU A 57 -11.49 11.51 -9.67
CA GLU A 57 -12.90 11.92 -9.80
C GLU A 57 -13.11 13.04 -10.83
N SER A 58 -12.18 13.99 -10.91
CA SER A 58 -12.24 15.09 -11.88
C SER A 58 -11.77 14.70 -13.29
N GLY A 59 -11.25 13.49 -13.48
CA GLY A 59 -10.72 13.01 -14.75
C GLY A 59 -9.39 13.65 -15.16
N ASN A 60 -8.66 14.25 -14.21
CA ASN A 60 -7.34 14.85 -14.45
C ASN A 60 -6.25 13.80 -14.70
N VAL A 61 -6.46 12.58 -14.20
CA VAL A 61 -5.56 11.44 -14.35
C VAL A 61 -6.35 10.19 -14.73
N VAL A 62 -5.69 9.28 -15.45
CA VAL A 62 -6.30 8.01 -15.89
C VAL A 62 -5.94 6.82 -15.01
N ALA A 63 -4.86 6.94 -14.22
CA ALA A 63 -4.38 5.92 -13.31
C ALA A 63 -3.54 6.57 -12.21
N VAL A 64 -3.55 5.94 -11.04
CA VAL A 64 -2.73 6.34 -9.88
C VAL A 64 -2.09 5.08 -9.27
N ILE A 65 -0.96 5.28 -8.61
CA ILE A 65 -0.59 4.39 -7.51
C ILE A 65 -1.43 4.85 -6.32
N GLY A 66 -2.18 3.94 -5.71
CA GLY A 66 -3.03 4.21 -4.55
C GLY A 66 -3.15 2.96 -3.68
N TRP A 67 -3.69 3.14 -2.48
CA TRP A 67 -3.88 2.03 -1.54
C TRP A 67 -5.16 1.25 -1.83
N SER A 68 -5.13 -0.06 -1.62
CA SER A 68 -6.16 -0.96 -2.13
C SER A 68 -7.56 -0.72 -1.58
N GLY A 69 -7.67 -0.30 -0.32
CA GLY A 69 -8.97 -0.01 0.30
C GLY A 69 -9.56 1.33 -0.11
N ASP A 70 -8.79 2.26 -0.67
CA ASP A 70 -9.29 3.60 -1.03
C ASP A 70 -10.24 3.57 -2.22
N VAL A 71 -10.18 2.53 -3.05
CA VAL A 71 -11.06 2.37 -4.22
C VAL A 71 -12.54 2.37 -3.82
N ILE A 72 -12.88 1.95 -2.60
CA ILE A 72 -14.27 1.98 -2.10
C ILE A 72 -14.84 3.40 -2.08
N GLN A 73 -13.99 4.42 -1.86
CA GLN A 73 -14.40 5.82 -1.77
C GLN A 73 -14.66 6.42 -3.15
N LEU A 74 -14.02 5.89 -4.20
CA LEU A 74 -14.10 6.41 -5.57
C LEU A 74 -15.38 5.98 -6.31
N GLY A 75 -16.07 4.93 -5.84
CA GLY A 75 -17.30 4.42 -6.46
C GLY A 75 -17.04 3.44 -7.61
N SER A 76 -18.11 2.98 -8.26
CA SER A 76 -18.08 1.82 -9.18
C SER A 76 -17.40 2.05 -10.53
N ASP A 77 -17.14 3.31 -10.88
CA ASP A 77 -16.47 3.66 -12.14
C ASP A 77 -14.96 3.44 -12.09
N PHE A 78 -14.43 3.16 -10.89
CA PHE A 78 -13.03 2.94 -10.61
C PHE A 78 -12.78 1.51 -10.16
N GLY A 79 -11.58 1.02 -10.42
CA GLY A 79 -11.15 -0.31 -10.06
C GLY A 79 -9.68 -0.34 -9.66
N ILE A 80 -9.29 -1.46 -9.07
CA ILE A 80 -7.91 -1.74 -8.70
C ILE A 80 -7.37 -2.86 -9.60
N ALA A 81 -6.12 -2.70 -10.02
CA ALA A 81 -5.36 -3.72 -10.73
C ALA A 81 -3.93 -3.75 -10.18
N MET A 82 -3.33 -4.94 -10.19
CA MET A 82 -1.91 -5.11 -9.90
C MET A 82 -1.14 -5.10 -11.23
N PRO A 83 -0.06 -4.32 -11.37
CA PRO A 83 0.80 -4.38 -12.55
C PRO A 83 1.35 -5.80 -12.79
N GLU A 84 1.68 -6.14 -14.03
CA GLU A 84 2.31 -7.42 -14.36
C GLU A 84 3.67 -7.60 -13.66
N SER A 85 4.37 -6.48 -13.42
CA SER A 85 5.60 -6.42 -12.63
C SER A 85 5.38 -6.63 -11.13
N GLY A 86 4.12 -6.75 -10.68
CA GLY A 86 3.75 -6.87 -9.28
C GLY A 86 3.46 -5.54 -8.58
N GLY A 87 3.16 -5.62 -7.29
CA GLY A 87 2.82 -4.47 -6.44
C GLY A 87 3.49 -4.55 -5.07
N THR A 88 3.40 -3.47 -4.28
CA THR A 88 3.94 -3.45 -2.92
C THR A 88 2.94 -4.03 -1.93
N LEU A 89 3.44 -4.81 -0.98
CA LEU A 89 2.71 -5.31 0.18
C LEU A 89 3.20 -4.56 1.42
N TRP A 90 2.26 -4.00 2.16
CA TRP A 90 2.53 -3.23 3.37
C TRP A 90 1.57 -3.65 4.48
N THR A 91 1.91 -3.30 5.72
CA THR A 91 1.07 -3.59 6.88
C THR A 91 1.06 -2.42 7.84
N ASP A 92 -0.12 -2.06 8.30
CA ASP A 92 -0.28 -1.21 9.48
C ASP A 92 -0.37 -2.09 10.73
N ASN A 93 0.44 -1.74 11.73
CA ASN A 93 0.63 -2.56 12.91
C ASN A 93 0.24 -1.80 14.17
N MET A 94 -0.61 -2.41 15.00
CA MET A 94 -0.85 -1.93 16.37
C MET A 94 0.40 -2.16 17.22
N LEU A 95 0.94 -1.08 17.79
CA LEU A 95 2.07 -1.12 18.72
C LEU A 95 1.64 -0.60 20.09
N ILE A 96 2.19 -1.18 21.15
CA ILE A 96 2.06 -0.65 22.52
C ILE A 96 3.38 0.05 22.87
N PRO A 97 3.40 1.40 22.96
CA PRO A 97 4.60 2.12 23.35
C PRO A 97 5.12 1.71 24.74
N PRO A 98 6.41 1.90 25.03
CA PRO A 98 6.90 1.78 26.40
C PRO A 98 6.23 2.82 27.31
N LEU A 99 6.15 2.51 28.61
CA LEU A 99 5.66 3.42 29.66
C LEU A 99 4.15 3.77 29.62
N VAL A 100 3.32 3.01 28.90
CA VAL A 100 1.86 3.24 28.91
C VAL A 100 1.22 2.92 30.27
N SER A 101 0.34 3.82 30.74
CA SER A 101 -0.37 3.65 32.02
C SER A 101 -1.46 2.57 32.00
N HIS A 102 -1.94 2.16 30.81
CA HIS A 102 -3.09 1.25 30.65
C HIS A 102 -2.81 0.08 29.69
N LYS A 103 -1.63 -0.55 29.80
CA LYS A 103 -1.21 -1.66 28.94
C LYS A 103 -2.27 -2.76 28.76
N LYS A 104 -2.85 -3.25 29.87
CA LYS A 104 -3.85 -4.32 29.85
C LYS A 104 -5.10 -3.97 29.04
N ASN A 105 -5.48 -2.70 28.98
CA ASN A 105 -6.63 -2.26 28.19
C ASN A 105 -6.29 -2.24 26.70
N ALA A 106 -5.09 -1.79 26.33
CA ALA A 106 -4.61 -1.85 24.96
C ALA A 106 -4.53 -3.31 24.45
N GLU A 107 -3.99 -4.23 25.25
CA GLU A 107 -3.95 -5.66 24.90
C GLU A 107 -5.35 -6.26 24.70
N LYS A 108 -6.32 -5.89 25.55
CA LYS A 108 -7.73 -6.33 25.36
C LYS A 108 -8.33 -5.80 24.06
N LEU A 109 -8.05 -4.55 23.70
CA LEU A 109 -8.52 -3.97 22.44
C LEU A 109 -7.86 -4.66 21.24
N MET A 110 -6.55 -4.93 21.31
CA MET A 110 -5.85 -5.68 20.27
C MET A 110 -6.47 -7.09 20.10
N ASN A 111 -6.71 -7.81 21.19
CA ASN A 111 -7.36 -9.12 21.14
C ASN A 111 -8.76 -9.05 20.54
N TYR A 112 -9.55 -8.02 20.85
CA TYR A 112 -10.88 -7.82 20.27
C TYR A 112 -10.82 -7.68 18.74
N TYR A 113 -9.87 -6.92 18.22
CA TYR A 113 -9.70 -6.76 16.76
C TYR A 113 -9.15 -8.01 16.05
N TYR A 114 -8.54 -8.94 16.80
CA TYR A 114 -8.11 -10.24 16.29
C TYR A 114 -9.19 -11.32 16.35
N ASP A 115 -10.37 -11.04 16.90
CA ASP A 115 -11.52 -11.93 16.77
C ASP A 115 -12.00 -11.99 15.30
N PRO A 116 -12.19 -13.18 14.70
CA PRO A 116 -12.54 -13.29 13.28
C PRO A 116 -13.81 -12.55 12.85
N GLU A 117 -14.86 -12.51 13.69
CA GLU A 117 -16.10 -11.81 13.34
C GLU A 117 -15.92 -10.29 13.39
N VAL A 118 -15.10 -9.80 14.33
CA VAL A 118 -14.73 -8.39 14.42
C VAL A 118 -13.86 -7.98 13.24
N ALA A 119 -12.84 -8.78 12.92
CA ALA A 119 -11.95 -8.57 11.79
C ALA A 119 -12.72 -8.54 10.46
N ALA A 120 -13.69 -9.45 10.27
CA ALA A 120 -14.54 -9.46 9.08
C ALA A 120 -15.39 -8.18 8.96
N LYS A 121 -15.98 -7.70 10.06
CA LYS A 121 -16.75 -6.43 10.06
C LYS A 121 -15.88 -5.23 9.67
N ILE A 122 -14.64 -5.19 10.14
CA ILE A 122 -13.70 -4.12 9.80
C ILE A 122 -13.30 -4.22 8.34
N SER A 123 -12.87 -5.40 7.87
CA SER A 123 -12.53 -5.61 6.47
C SER A 123 -13.69 -5.33 5.53
N ALA A 124 -14.95 -5.60 5.92
CA ALA A 124 -16.11 -5.23 5.13
C ALA A 124 -16.28 -3.70 5.02
N PHE A 125 -15.96 -2.98 6.09
CA PHE A 125 -16.09 -1.53 6.16
C PHE A 125 -14.95 -0.80 5.42
N VAL A 126 -13.69 -1.20 5.65
CA VAL A 126 -12.51 -0.49 5.09
C VAL A 126 -11.94 -1.12 3.81
N GLN A 127 -12.33 -2.36 3.50
CA GLN A 127 -11.88 -3.13 2.32
C GLN A 127 -10.36 -3.26 2.14
N TYR A 128 -9.63 -3.33 3.26
CA TYR A 128 -8.22 -3.72 3.29
C TYR A 128 -8.04 -5.20 3.61
N ILE A 129 -6.87 -5.73 3.26
CA ILE A 129 -6.48 -7.12 3.51
C ILE A 129 -6.54 -7.42 5.01
N SER A 130 -7.25 -8.48 5.39
CA SER A 130 -7.29 -8.93 6.78
C SER A 130 -6.11 -9.86 7.11
N PRO A 131 -5.33 -9.61 8.17
CA PRO A 131 -4.30 -10.56 8.62
C PRO A 131 -4.87 -11.69 9.50
N VAL A 132 -6.16 -11.64 9.85
CA VAL A 132 -6.77 -12.55 10.82
C VAL A 132 -7.27 -13.81 10.14
N LYS A 133 -6.67 -14.95 10.47
CA LYS A 133 -7.16 -16.26 10.05
C LYS A 133 -8.60 -16.47 10.55
N GLY A 134 -9.51 -16.88 9.67
CA GLY A 134 -10.93 -17.05 9.99
C GLY A 134 -11.80 -15.87 9.54
N ALA A 135 -11.21 -14.71 9.19
CA ALA A 135 -11.98 -13.54 8.80
C ALA A 135 -12.74 -13.74 7.49
N GLN A 136 -12.19 -14.50 6.54
CA GLN A 136 -12.87 -14.81 5.28
C GLN A 136 -14.10 -15.71 5.49
N GLU A 137 -13.99 -16.72 6.35
CA GLU A 137 -15.10 -17.57 6.73
C GLU A 137 -16.17 -16.77 7.50
N ALA A 138 -15.75 -15.89 8.40
CA ALA A 138 -16.66 -15.01 9.13
C ALA A 138 -17.36 -13.99 8.19
N MET A 139 -16.68 -13.55 7.13
CA MET A 139 -17.23 -12.64 6.12
C MET A 139 -18.52 -13.19 5.48
N GLN A 140 -18.66 -14.52 5.36
CA GLN A 140 -19.88 -15.16 4.82
C GLN A 140 -21.15 -14.75 5.57
N LYS A 141 -21.05 -14.38 6.85
CA LYS A 141 -22.18 -13.90 7.66
C LYS A 141 -22.28 -12.38 7.71
N VAL A 142 -21.19 -11.67 7.44
CA VAL A 142 -21.10 -10.20 7.50
C VAL A 142 -21.52 -9.58 6.18
N ASP A 143 -20.84 -9.94 5.10
CA ASP A 143 -21.14 -9.52 3.74
C ASP A 143 -20.70 -10.61 2.73
N PRO A 144 -21.62 -11.50 2.31
CA PRO A 144 -21.31 -12.57 1.37
C PRO A 144 -20.70 -12.10 0.04
N ALA A 145 -20.97 -10.87 -0.39
CA ALA A 145 -20.47 -10.34 -1.66
C ALA A 145 -18.96 -10.06 -1.63
N LEU A 146 -18.37 -9.93 -0.44
CA LEU A 146 -16.95 -9.61 -0.25
C LEU A 146 -16.07 -10.84 0.05
N VAL A 147 -16.66 -12.03 0.23
CA VAL A 147 -15.93 -13.25 0.60
C VAL A 147 -14.86 -13.61 -0.43
N ASP A 148 -15.17 -13.44 -1.71
CA ASP A 148 -14.29 -13.75 -2.83
C ASP A 148 -13.56 -12.51 -3.38
N ASN A 149 -13.64 -11.37 -2.68
CA ASN A 149 -12.94 -10.16 -3.09
C ASN A 149 -11.43 -10.33 -2.83
N GLN A 150 -10.67 -10.57 -3.91
CA GLN A 150 -9.21 -10.78 -3.85
C GLN A 150 -8.42 -9.59 -3.27
N TRP A 151 -9.01 -8.39 -3.19
CA TRP A 151 -8.36 -7.21 -2.61
C TRP A 151 -8.54 -7.11 -1.09
N ILE A 152 -9.41 -7.95 -0.52
CA ILE A 152 -9.61 -8.16 0.92
C ILE A 152 -9.02 -9.52 1.35
N PHE A 153 -9.23 -10.55 0.54
CA PHE A 153 -8.75 -11.93 0.76
C PHE A 153 -7.95 -12.40 -0.46
N PRO A 154 -6.68 -11.97 -0.57
CA PRO A 154 -5.88 -12.23 -1.77
C PRO A 154 -5.57 -13.71 -1.96
N THR A 155 -5.53 -14.11 -3.22
CA THR A 155 -5.09 -15.45 -3.61
C THR A 155 -3.57 -15.60 -3.42
N ALA A 156 -3.10 -16.84 -3.38
CA ALA A 156 -1.66 -17.12 -3.39
C ALA A 156 -0.97 -16.56 -4.64
N GLU A 157 -1.65 -16.52 -5.80
CA GLU A 157 -1.09 -15.93 -7.02
C GLU A 157 -0.89 -14.41 -6.85
N THR A 158 -1.90 -13.70 -6.31
CA THR A 158 -1.82 -12.26 -6.03
C THR A 158 -0.69 -11.97 -5.04
N LEU A 159 -0.58 -12.74 -3.97
CA LEU A 159 0.48 -12.57 -2.96
C LEU A 159 1.88 -12.86 -3.51
N ASN A 160 2.02 -13.87 -4.39
CA ASN A 160 3.32 -14.21 -4.99
C ASN A 160 3.84 -13.12 -5.95
N LYS A 161 2.99 -12.21 -6.41
CA LYS A 161 3.35 -11.04 -7.22
C LYS A 161 3.52 -9.77 -6.37
N SER A 162 3.49 -9.90 -5.04
CA SER A 162 3.63 -8.76 -4.13
C SER A 162 5.01 -8.73 -3.47
N TYR A 163 5.53 -7.52 -3.23
CA TYR A 163 6.85 -7.30 -2.66
C TYR A 163 6.75 -6.46 -1.38
N VAL A 164 7.45 -6.90 -0.34
CA VAL A 164 7.66 -6.05 0.84
C VAL A 164 8.94 -5.25 0.60
N PHE A 165 8.83 -3.93 0.59
CA PHE A 165 9.99 -3.05 0.41
C PHE A 165 11.04 -3.33 1.50
N MET A 166 12.32 -3.49 1.10
CA MET A 166 13.37 -3.89 2.03
C MET A 166 13.53 -2.91 3.20
N THR A 167 13.94 -3.43 4.36
CA THR A 167 14.30 -2.57 5.49
C THR A 167 15.55 -1.76 5.15
N LEU A 168 15.48 -0.46 5.37
CA LEU A 168 16.60 0.46 5.20
C LEU A 168 17.30 0.72 6.54
N THR A 169 18.61 0.94 6.51
CA THR A 169 19.31 1.57 7.64
C THR A 169 18.85 3.03 7.78
N PRO A 170 19.00 3.67 8.96
CA PRO A 170 18.67 5.07 9.13
C PRO A 170 19.39 5.99 8.13
N GLU A 171 20.63 5.68 7.78
CA GLU A 171 21.43 6.44 6.81
C GLU A 171 20.87 6.30 5.39
N GLN A 172 20.51 5.08 4.98
CA GLN A 172 19.86 4.82 3.69
C GLN A 172 18.51 5.52 3.61
N ASP A 173 17.67 5.39 4.63
CA ASP A 173 16.33 5.97 4.68
C ASP A 173 16.38 7.50 4.52
N LEU A 174 17.26 8.18 5.27
CA LEU A 174 17.48 9.63 5.14
C LEU A 174 17.97 10.05 3.75
N LYS A 175 18.92 9.29 3.19
CA LYS A 175 19.49 9.57 1.87
C LYS A 175 18.45 9.38 0.77
N TYR A 176 17.77 8.24 0.77
CA TYR A 176 16.79 7.87 -0.25
C TYR A 176 15.58 8.79 -0.20
N GLN A 177 15.10 9.13 1.01
CA GLN A 177 14.02 10.10 1.18
C GLN A 177 14.42 11.46 0.59
N ARG A 178 15.65 11.93 0.83
CA ARG A 178 16.14 13.20 0.27
C ARG A 178 16.16 13.17 -1.26
N GLU A 179 16.68 12.09 -1.86
CA GLU A 179 16.75 12.00 -3.33
C GLU A 179 15.37 11.87 -3.97
N PHE A 180 14.44 11.16 -3.31
CA PHE A 180 13.04 11.09 -3.69
C PHE A 180 12.36 12.45 -3.62
N GLN A 181 12.51 13.20 -2.53
CA GLN A 181 11.94 14.56 -2.40
C GLN A 181 12.43 15.49 -3.52
N LYS A 182 13.74 15.49 -3.79
CA LYS A 182 14.31 16.25 -4.92
C LYS A 182 13.72 15.83 -6.26
N ALA A 183 13.50 14.53 -6.46
CA ALA A 183 12.94 14.00 -7.70
C ALA A 183 11.50 14.45 -7.96
N ILE A 184 10.73 14.68 -6.89
CA ILE A 184 9.34 15.13 -6.98
C ILE A 184 9.20 16.66 -6.87
N GLY A 185 10.32 17.40 -6.86
CA GLY A 185 10.34 18.86 -6.89
C GLY A 185 10.35 19.57 -5.53
N ASN A 186 10.66 18.85 -4.44
CA ASN A 186 10.74 19.40 -3.07
C ASN A 186 12.18 19.61 -2.58
#